data_AF-A0A958LRM6-F1
#
_entry.id   AF-A0A958LRM6-F1
#
_cell.length_a   1.000
_cell.length_b   1.000
_cell.length_c   1.000
_cell.angle_alpha   90.00
_cell.angle_beta   90.00
_cell.angle_gamma   90.00
#
_symmetry.space_group_name_H-M   'P 1'
#
loop_
_entity.id
_entity.type
_entity.pdbx_description
1 polymer ?
#
loop_
_entity_poly.entity_id
_entity_poly.type
_entity_poly.pdbx_seq_one_letter_code
_entity_poly.pdbx_strand_id
1 'polypeptide(L)'
;MEQQWKLHLLIVTLILVQFGCSEGFDPYQLVDQQSQVNPIAPDAPVDPPRSPPPTPTPPPVDPPPPAKDYGPLVFNIVLRQSHQPCGGCGIFFHPQGVQSQNPRVEVMYEIEGQTIIRNYQDGLGPENQAHALTITPSGNEAPNVVLIKARPDRRALVMANMSDIPGEAKILRTRLYLHFHTHEGMSYDDTSSELTVYHNPRIWKLGQANWTHFDQGQRWSSPGGDIDGEIRKILAKRDIIDQGFHKHRPHAHFDLTKYVQDLQSERSLPR
;
A
#
# COMPACT_ATOMS: atom_id res chain seq x y z
N MET A 1 -25.99 37.10 -46.27
CA MET A 1 -26.80 36.45 -45.21
C MET A 1 -25.94 35.41 -44.49
N GLU A 2 -24.93 35.86 -43.72
CA GLU A 2 -24.01 34.92 -43.05
C GLU A 2 -23.29 35.55 -41.84
N GLN A 3 -23.99 36.39 -41.06
CA GLN A 3 -23.47 36.95 -39.81
C GLN A 3 -24.59 37.18 -38.78
N GLN A 4 -25.33 36.14 -38.41
CA GLN A 4 -26.31 36.25 -37.31
C GLN A 4 -26.39 35.04 -36.36
N TRP A 5 -25.47 34.07 -36.44
CA TRP A 5 -25.52 32.87 -35.59
C TRP A 5 -24.43 32.78 -34.51
N LYS A 6 -23.55 33.77 -34.37
CA LYS A 6 -22.47 33.75 -33.36
C LYS A 6 -22.76 34.52 -32.06
N LEU A 7 -23.92 35.15 -31.92
CA LEU A 7 -24.23 35.98 -30.75
C LEU A 7 -25.15 35.31 -29.71
N HIS A 8 -25.76 34.16 -30.02
CA HIS A 8 -26.67 33.48 -29.08
C HIS A 8 -26.02 32.36 -28.25
N LEU A 9 -24.76 31.98 -28.53
CA LEU A 9 -24.06 30.93 -27.78
C LEU A 9 -23.10 31.47 -26.69
N LEU A 10 -22.96 32.79 -26.56
CA LEU A 10 -22.11 33.39 -25.52
C LEU A 10 -22.88 33.91 -24.30
N ILE A 11 -24.22 33.89 -24.33
CA ILE A 11 -25.08 34.44 -23.25
C ILE A 11 -25.62 33.34 -22.32
N VAL A 12 -25.50 32.05 -22.67
CA VAL A 12 -25.96 30.94 -21.82
C VAL A 12 -24.88 30.43 -20.85
N THR A 13 -23.62 30.88 -20.97
CA THR A 13 -22.53 30.45 -20.07
C THR A 13 -22.22 31.46 -18.96
N LEU A 14 -23.04 32.50 -18.78
CA LEU A 14 -22.82 33.53 -17.75
C LEU A 14 -23.93 33.62 -16.68
N ILE A 15 -24.76 32.58 -16.53
CA ILE A 15 -25.78 32.49 -15.47
C ILE A 15 -25.74 31.10 -14.83
N LEU A 16 -24.59 30.68 -14.32
CA LEU A 16 -24.48 29.56 -13.35
C LEU A 16 -23.31 29.79 -12.37
N VAL A 17 -23.04 31.05 -12.02
CA VAL A 17 -22.14 31.43 -10.92
C VAL A 17 -22.85 32.51 -10.12
N GLN A 18 -23.81 32.12 -9.28
CA GLN A 18 -24.26 32.82 -8.07
C GLN A 18 -25.57 32.21 -7.57
N PHE A 19 -25.48 31.20 -6.72
CA PHE A 19 -26.40 30.80 -5.64
C PHE A 19 -25.66 29.64 -4.96
N GLY A 20 -25.07 29.76 -3.78
CA GLY A 20 -25.65 30.26 -2.55
C GLY A 20 -25.85 29.04 -1.65
N CYS A 21 -24.97 28.87 -0.66
CA CYS A 21 -25.22 28.23 0.64
C CYS A 21 -23.94 28.31 1.47
N SER A 22 -23.79 29.45 2.15
CA SER A 22 -22.95 29.59 3.33
C SER A 22 -23.85 29.40 4.55
N GLU A 23 -23.77 28.23 5.18
CA GLU A 23 -24.15 28.01 6.57
C GLU A 23 -23.03 27.10 7.11
N GLY A 24 -22.11 27.59 7.94
CA GLY A 24 -22.40 27.95 9.32
C GLY A 24 -22.22 26.72 10.20
N PHE A 25 -21.03 26.11 10.20
CA PHE A 25 -20.70 25.01 11.12
C PHE A 25 -19.99 25.59 12.33
N ASP A 26 -20.69 25.56 13.47
CA ASP A 26 -20.27 26.01 14.78
C ASP A 26 -19.36 24.96 15.45
N PRO A 27 -18.10 25.26 15.79
CA PRO A 27 -17.18 24.26 16.34
C PRO A 27 -17.17 24.16 17.87
N TYR A 28 -18.13 24.74 18.61
CA TYR A 28 -18.14 24.67 20.08
C TYR A 28 -19.48 24.20 20.66
N GLN A 29 -19.68 22.89 20.72
CA GLN A 29 -20.56 22.25 21.71
C GLN A 29 -19.74 21.22 22.49
N LEU A 30 -18.93 21.73 23.44
CA LEU A 30 -18.49 20.95 24.58
C LEU A 30 -19.75 20.63 25.42
N VAL A 31 -20.20 19.38 25.37
CA VAL A 31 -21.19 18.89 26.33
C VAL A 31 -20.41 18.43 27.56
N ASP A 32 -20.34 19.32 28.55
CA ASP A 32 -20.07 18.96 29.94
C ASP A 32 -21.22 18.08 30.45
N GLN A 33 -21.02 16.76 30.49
CA GLN A 33 -21.81 15.90 31.37
C GLN A 33 -21.24 15.98 32.78
N GLN A 34 -21.64 17.00 33.54
CA GLN A 34 -21.55 16.98 34.99
C GLN A 34 -22.43 15.84 35.51
N SER A 35 -21.77 14.74 35.92
CA SER A 35 -22.41 13.68 36.70
C SER A 35 -22.95 14.26 38.00
N GLN A 36 -24.26 14.17 38.21
CA GLN A 36 -24.90 14.46 39.49
C GLN A 36 -24.39 13.45 40.54
N VAL A 37 -23.65 13.95 41.52
CA VAL A 37 -23.30 13.21 42.73
C VAL A 37 -24.48 13.32 43.69
N ASN A 38 -25.19 12.21 43.91
CA ASN A 38 -26.16 12.10 44.99
C ASN A 38 -25.40 12.09 46.34
N PRO A 39 -25.84 12.85 47.35
CA PRO A 39 -25.26 12.76 48.69
C PRO A 39 -25.61 11.40 49.31
N ILE A 40 -24.56 10.63 49.65
CA ILE A 40 -24.65 9.37 50.39
C ILE A 40 -24.98 9.70 51.85
N ALA A 41 -25.99 9.01 52.40
CA ALA A 41 -26.36 9.10 53.81
C ALA A 41 -25.22 8.59 54.72
N PRO A 42 -25.07 9.11 55.95
CA PRO A 42 -24.05 8.61 56.87
C PRO A 42 -24.34 7.17 57.28
N ASP A 43 -23.42 6.28 56.93
CA ASP A 43 -23.45 4.87 57.30
C ASP A 43 -23.34 4.67 58.82
N ALA A 44 -24.08 3.68 59.31
CA ALA A 44 -24.01 3.19 60.68
C ALA A 44 -22.60 2.64 60.99
N PRO A 45 -22.15 2.66 62.27
CA PRO A 45 -20.85 2.14 62.66
C PRO A 45 -20.75 0.64 62.34
N VAL A 46 -19.92 0.32 61.35
CA VAL A 46 -19.57 -1.04 60.96
C VAL A 46 -18.45 -1.53 61.89
N ASP A 47 -18.67 -2.68 62.51
CA ASP A 47 -17.67 -3.37 63.32
C ASP A 47 -16.35 -3.57 62.53
N PRO A 48 -15.18 -3.45 63.18
CA PRO A 48 -13.90 -3.63 62.51
C PRO A 48 -13.82 -5.03 61.88
N PRO A 49 -13.54 -5.13 60.57
CA PRO A 49 -13.48 -6.42 59.90
C PRO A 49 -12.35 -7.25 60.50
N ARG A 50 -12.69 -8.48 60.90
CA ARG A 50 -11.70 -9.47 61.35
C ARG A 50 -10.69 -9.67 60.22
N SER A 51 -9.41 -9.60 60.56
CA SER A 51 -8.31 -9.78 59.61
C SER A 51 -8.51 -11.09 58.84
N PRO A 52 -8.57 -11.05 57.49
CA PRO A 52 -8.68 -12.26 56.72
C PRO A 52 -7.45 -13.14 56.95
N PRO A 53 -7.62 -14.47 56.98
CA PRO A 53 -6.49 -15.38 57.11
C PRO A 53 -5.48 -15.12 55.99
N PRO A 54 -4.17 -15.26 56.28
CA PRO A 54 -3.12 -15.03 55.30
C PRO A 54 -3.36 -15.90 54.08
N THR A 55 -3.51 -15.26 52.91
CA THR A 55 -3.65 -15.96 51.64
C THR A 55 -2.35 -16.71 51.36
N PRO A 56 -2.40 -18.02 51.04
CA PRO A 56 -1.20 -18.76 50.69
C PRO A 56 -0.51 -18.10 49.50
N THR A 57 0.80 -17.85 49.63
CA THR A 57 1.62 -17.30 48.56
C THR A 57 1.56 -18.26 47.37
N PRO A 58 1.13 -17.81 46.18
CA PRO A 58 1.14 -18.66 45.00
C PRO A 58 2.57 -19.13 44.72
N PRO A 59 2.76 -20.36 44.21
CA PRO A 59 4.08 -20.85 43.84
C PRO A 59 4.73 -19.90 42.83
N PRO A 60 6.08 -19.80 42.81
CA PRO A 60 6.80 -18.99 41.84
C PRO A 60 6.34 -19.38 40.43
N VAL A 61 5.81 -18.41 39.69
CA VAL A 61 5.51 -18.60 38.27
C VAL A 61 6.86 -18.64 37.57
N ASP A 62 7.15 -19.74 36.87
CA ASP A 62 8.34 -19.84 36.06
C ASP A 62 8.41 -18.64 35.11
N PRO A 63 9.60 -18.02 34.92
CA PRO A 63 9.73 -16.92 33.99
C PRO A 63 9.26 -17.38 32.60
N PRO A 64 8.51 -16.54 31.87
CA PRO A 64 8.07 -16.90 30.52
C PRO A 64 9.30 -17.22 29.67
N PRO A 65 9.20 -18.22 28.78
CA PRO A 65 10.29 -18.53 27.87
C PRO A 65 10.69 -17.26 27.10
N PRO A 66 11.99 -17.06 26.80
CA PRO A 66 12.44 -15.90 26.06
C PRO A 66 11.71 -15.82 24.71
N ALA A 67 11.29 -14.60 24.35
CA ALA A 67 10.65 -14.36 23.06
C ALA A 67 11.60 -14.81 21.94
N LYS A 68 11.07 -15.58 20.99
CA LYS A 68 11.82 -16.00 19.80
C LYS A 68 12.10 -14.77 18.94
N ASP A 69 13.35 -14.59 18.51
CA ASP A 69 13.72 -13.58 17.52
C ASP A 69 13.55 -14.18 16.12
N TYR A 70 12.54 -13.69 15.41
CA TYR A 70 12.22 -14.15 14.07
C TYR A 70 12.98 -13.36 12.98
N GLY A 71 13.63 -12.24 13.28
CA GLY A 71 14.17 -11.35 12.25
C GLY A 71 13.07 -10.63 11.43
N PRO A 72 13.46 -9.78 10.46
CA PRO A 72 12.53 -8.88 9.79
C PRO A 72 11.68 -9.58 8.71
N LEU A 73 10.43 -9.13 8.54
CA LEU A 73 9.57 -9.49 7.42
C LEU A 73 9.51 -8.30 6.45
N VAL A 74 10.14 -8.44 5.29
CA VAL A 74 10.18 -7.38 4.28
C VAL A 74 9.57 -7.88 2.97
N PHE A 75 8.47 -7.27 2.57
CA PHE A 75 7.93 -7.40 1.23
C PHE A 75 8.78 -6.56 0.29
N ASN A 76 9.45 -7.15 -0.70
CA ASN A 76 10.25 -6.39 -1.66
C ASN A 76 10.15 -7.04 -3.04
N ILE A 77 9.61 -6.31 -4.01
CA ILE A 77 9.33 -6.84 -5.34
C ILE A 77 9.80 -5.89 -6.45
N VAL A 78 10.08 -6.50 -7.61
CA VAL A 78 10.23 -5.80 -8.89
C VAL A 78 9.09 -6.22 -9.82
N LEU A 79 8.38 -5.24 -10.36
CA LEU A 79 7.36 -5.43 -11.39
C LEU A 79 7.99 -5.06 -12.73
N ARG A 80 8.05 -6.01 -13.67
CA ARG A 80 8.58 -5.79 -15.02
C ARG A 80 7.45 -5.92 -16.04
N GLN A 81 7.27 -4.91 -16.88
CA GLN A 81 6.33 -4.98 -17.99
C GLN A 81 7.07 -5.43 -19.26
N SER A 82 6.64 -6.55 -19.86
CA SER A 82 7.31 -7.13 -21.02
C SER A 82 6.95 -6.47 -22.35
N HIS A 83 5.76 -5.88 -22.45
CA HIS A 83 5.25 -5.27 -23.68
C HIS A 83 4.57 -3.93 -23.40
N GLN A 84 4.83 -2.93 -24.23
CA GLN A 84 4.11 -1.64 -24.22
C GLN A 84 3.48 -1.43 -25.60
N PRO A 85 2.15 -1.55 -25.74
CA PRO A 85 1.49 -1.44 -27.04
C PRO A 85 1.54 0.00 -27.60
N CYS A 86 1.83 1.00 -26.76
CA CYS A 86 2.04 2.37 -27.17
C CYS A 86 3.04 3.09 -26.27
N GLY A 87 3.57 4.24 -26.71
CA GLY A 87 4.61 4.97 -25.98
C GLY A 87 4.18 5.46 -24.59
N GLY A 88 2.90 5.79 -24.43
CA GLY A 88 2.31 6.12 -23.14
C GLY A 88 1.68 4.93 -22.42
N CYS A 89 1.42 3.80 -23.09
CA CYS A 89 0.67 2.68 -22.56
C CYS A 89 1.57 1.78 -21.73
N GLY A 90 1.84 2.19 -20.49
CA GLY A 90 2.45 1.31 -19.52
C GLY A 90 1.46 0.97 -18.43
N ILE A 91 1.70 -0.16 -17.79
CA ILE A 91 1.05 -0.52 -16.55
C ILE A 91 1.73 0.34 -15.46
N PHE A 92 1.36 1.63 -15.41
CA PHE A 92 1.92 2.58 -14.45
C PHE A 92 1.05 2.66 -13.22
N PHE A 93 1.74 2.63 -12.09
CA PHE A 93 1.14 2.84 -10.79
C PHE A 93 1.55 4.21 -10.30
N HIS A 94 0.86 5.22 -10.80
CA HIS A 94 1.19 6.61 -10.52
C HIS A 94 0.07 7.21 -9.67
N PRO A 95 0.35 7.70 -8.47
CA PRO A 95 -0.66 8.27 -7.59
C PRO A 95 -1.24 9.60 -8.11
N GLN A 96 -0.69 10.16 -9.19
CA GLN A 96 -1.08 11.46 -9.75
C GLN A 96 -1.12 12.59 -8.69
N GLY A 97 -0.25 12.51 -7.68
CA GLY A 97 -0.22 13.42 -6.54
C GLY A 97 -1.28 13.14 -5.45
N VAL A 98 -2.17 12.18 -5.67
CA VAL A 98 -3.17 11.71 -4.70
C VAL A 98 -2.57 10.60 -3.86
N GLN A 99 -2.22 10.91 -2.62
CA GLN A 99 -1.54 10.00 -1.71
C GLN A 99 -2.27 8.66 -1.49
N SER A 100 -3.61 8.67 -1.44
CA SER A 100 -4.42 7.44 -1.30
C SER A 100 -4.33 6.49 -2.50
N GLN A 101 -3.75 6.95 -3.62
CA GLN A 101 -3.50 6.16 -4.82
C GLN A 101 -2.07 5.59 -4.88
N ASN A 102 -1.23 5.84 -3.87
CA ASN A 102 0.06 5.18 -3.75
C ASN A 102 -0.13 3.65 -3.70
N PRO A 103 0.82 2.86 -4.22
CA PRO A 103 0.83 1.42 -4.02
C PRO A 103 0.73 1.06 -2.54
N ARG A 104 -0.08 0.04 -2.25
CA ARG A 104 -0.39 -0.40 -0.89
C ARG A 104 -0.34 -1.92 -0.80
N VAL A 105 0.20 -2.44 0.29
CA VAL A 105 0.11 -3.86 0.64
C VAL A 105 -0.86 -4.02 1.81
N GLU A 106 -1.95 -4.76 1.61
CA GLU A 106 -2.84 -5.18 2.69
C GLU A 106 -2.45 -6.61 3.10
N VAL A 107 -2.26 -6.84 4.40
CA VAL A 107 -2.01 -8.16 4.97
C VAL A 107 -3.07 -8.46 6.02
N MET A 108 -3.71 -9.61 5.86
CA MET A 108 -4.59 -10.20 6.86
C MET A 108 -3.89 -11.42 7.45
N TYR A 109 -3.74 -11.46 8.77
CA TYR A 109 -3.09 -12.55 9.48
C TYR A 109 -3.86 -12.93 10.74
N GLU A 110 -3.58 -14.14 11.23
CA GLU A 110 -4.14 -14.67 12.47
C GLU A 110 -3.04 -14.84 13.51
N ILE A 111 -3.29 -14.39 14.74
CA ILE A 111 -2.44 -14.65 15.90
C ILE A 111 -3.31 -14.83 17.13
N GLU A 112 -3.01 -15.88 17.93
CA GLU A 112 -3.77 -16.20 19.15
C GLU A 112 -5.30 -16.29 18.92
N GLY A 113 -5.72 -16.76 17.73
CA GLY A 113 -7.12 -16.86 17.32
C GLY A 113 -7.78 -15.55 16.92
N GLN A 114 -7.05 -14.43 16.88
CA GLN A 114 -7.53 -13.14 16.41
C GLN A 114 -7.10 -12.88 14.97
N THR A 115 -8.03 -12.41 14.13
CA THR A 115 -7.72 -11.94 12.78
C THR A 115 -7.43 -10.44 12.78
N ILE A 116 -6.26 -10.05 12.29
CA ILE A 116 -5.80 -8.67 12.19
C ILE A 116 -5.59 -8.31 10.72
N ILE A 117 -5.97 -7.08 10.34
CA ILE A 117 -5.70 -6.50 9.03
C ILE A 117 -4.74 -5.31 9.21
N ARG A 118 -3.67 -5.28 8.41
CA ARG A 118 -2.69 -4.19 8.32
C ARG A 118 -2.59 -3.67 6.88
N ASN A 119 -2.28 -2.39 6.75
CA ASN A 119 -2.16 -1.70 5.47
C ASN A 119 -0.86 -0.90 5.43
N TYR A 120 0.08 -1.31 4.58
CA TYR A 120 1.36 -0.65 4.41
C TYR A 120 1.30 0.23 3.15
N GLN A 121 1.39 1.55 3.30
CA GLN A 121 1.34 2.54 2.21
C GLN A 121 2.18 3.78 2.54
N ASP A 122 2.91 4.30 1.55
CA ASP A 122 3.70 5.52 1.77
C ASP A 122 2.80 6.73 2.08
N GLY A 123 3.14 7.43 3.14
CA GLY A 123 2.53 8.67 3.57
C GLY A 123 1.16 8.55 4.27
N LEU A 124 0.61 7.35 4.45
CA LEU A 124 -0.64 7.14 5.19
C LEU A 124 -0.38 6.38 6.50
N GLY A 125 -0.72 7.02 7.62
CA GLY A 125 -0.62 6.43 8.95
C GLY A 125 0.80 6.40 9.53
N PRO A 126 0.99 5.80 10.72
CA PRO A 126 2.30 5.66 11.34
C PRO A 126 3.20 4.64 10.59
N GLU A 127 2.62 3.83 9.72
CA GLU A 127 3.26 2.76 8.96
C GLU A 127 3.70 3.23 7.55
N ASN A 128 4.46 4.34 7.49
CA ASN A 128 5.16 4.86 6.29
C ASN A 128 6.26 3.91 5.80
N GLN A 129 5.89 2.66 5.53
CA GLN A 129 6.83 1.57 5.36
C GLN A 129 6.75 0.97 3.96
N ALA A 130 5.76 1.36 3.15
CA ALA A 130 5.71 1.00 1.75
C ALA A 130 6.26 2.12 0.87
N HIS A 131 7.15 1.80 -0.07
CA HIS A 131 7.66 2.74 -1.05
C HIS A 131 7.48 2.15 -2.44
N ALA A 132 7.19 3.01 -3.42
CA ALA A 132 7.13 2.63 -4.81
C ALA A 132 7.92 3.59 -5.70
N LEU A 133 8.66 3.03 -6.67
CA LEU A 133 9.46 3.81 -7.60
C LEU A 133 9.36 3.20 -8.99
N THR A 134 9.02 4.02 -9.99
CA THR A 134 9.19 3.64 -11.40
C THR A 134 10.56 4.07 -11.88
N ILE A 135 11.33 3.15 -12.46
CA ILE A 135 12.65 3.41 -13.01
C ILE A 135 12.71 2.99 -14.48
N THR A 136 13.40 3.81 -15.26
CA THR A 136 13.69 3.58 -16.68
C THR A 136 15.14 3.92 -16.97
N PRO A 137 15.78 3.34 -17.99
CA PRO A 137 17.07 3.80 -18.47
C PRO A 137 17.02 5.30 -18.78
N SER A 138 18.01 6.07 -18.34
CA SER A 138 18.12 7.48 -18.72
C SER A 138 18.43 7.61 -20.22
N GLY A 139 17.83 8.60 -20.89
CA GLY A 139 17.82 8.77 -22.35
C GLY A 139 19.17 8.96 -23.07
N ASN A 140 20.30 8.91 -22.38
CA ASN A 140 21.63 8.95 -23.01
C ASN A 140 22.20 7.54 -23.29
N GLU A 141 21.53 6.46 -22.88
CA GLU A 141 21.96 5.08 -23.12
C GLU A 141 21.15 4.35 -24.18
N ALA A 142 20.07 4.96 -24.70
CA ALA A 142 19.35 4.41 -25.85
C ALA A 142 20.06 4.88 -27.13
N PRO A 143 20.73 4.01 -27.91
CA PRO A 143 21.19 4.39 -29.24
C PRO A 143 19.98 4.95 -30.01
N ASN A 144 20.19 6.06 -30.73
CA ASN A 144 19.19 6.73 -31.56
C ASN A 144 18.57 5.73 -32.57
N VAL A 145 17.54 5.00 -32.16
CA VAL A 145 16.76 4.13 -33.02
C VAL A 145 15.36 4.71 -33.14
N VAL A 146 15.16 5.48 -34.20
CA VAL A 146 13.85 5.85 -34.72
C VAL A 146 13.24 4.62 -35.40
N LEU A 147 12.87 3.59 -34.62
CA LEU A 147 12.05 2.47 -35.07
C LEU A 147 11.07 2.07 -33.96
N ILE A 148 9.79 2.34 -34.22
CA ILE A 148 8.61 1.58 -33.78
C ILE A 148 8.74 0.92 -32.39
N LYS A 149 8.28 1.64 -31.36
CA LYS A 149 7.68 1.12 -30.11
C LYS A 149 8.44 0.07 -29.27
N ALA A 150 9.72 -0.19 -29.49
CA ALA A 150 10.56 -0.90 -28.51
C ALA A 150 11.04 0.11 -27.46
N ARG A 151 10.16 0.54 -26.54
CA ARG A 151 10.60 1.37 -25.41
C ARG A 151 11.44 0.52 -24.45
N PRO A 152 12.46 1.11 -23.79
CA PRO A 152 13.30 0.37 -22.85
C PRO A 152 12.46 -0.28 -21.75
N ASP A 153 12.93 -1.43 -21.26
CA ASP A 153 12.38 -2.13 -20.10
C ASP A 153 12.04 -1.12 -18.99
N ARG A 154 10.77 -1.08 -18.58
CA ARG A 154 10.33 -0.29 -17.43
C ARG A 154 10.09 -1.20 -16.26
N ARG A 155 10.53 -0.77 -15.09
CA ARG A 155 10.37 -1.52 -13.86
C ARG A 155 9.78 -0.64 -12.77
N ALA A 156 8.91 -1.22 -11.95
CA ALA A 156 8.46 -0.61 -10.72
C ALA A 156 8.98 -1.42 -9.53
N LEU A 157 9.58 -0.73 -8.57
CA LEU A 157 9.97 -1.31 -7.29
C LEU A 157 8.84 -1.06 -6.30
N VAL A 158 8.48 -2.06 -5.50
CA VAL A 158 7.60 -1.89 -4.34
C VAL A 158 8.23 -2.61 -3.16
N MET A 159 8.43 -1.89 -2.06
CA MET A 159 8.96 -2.46 -0.82
C MET A 159 8.07 -2.05 0.33
N ALA A 160 7.70 -2.98 1.22
CA ALA A 160 7.03 -2.74 2.49
C ALA A 160 7.75 -3.44 3.64
N ASN A 161 8.13 -2.72 4.69
CA ASN A 161 8.51 -3.35 5.95
C ASN A 161 7.23 -3.78 6.68
N MET A 162 7.16 -5.05 7.06
CA MET A 162 6.01 -5.68 7.73
C MET A 162 6.46 -6.42 9.00
N SER A 163 7.59 -5.99 9.58
CA SER A 163 8.19 -6.63 10.74
C SER A 163 7.39 -6.45 12.04
N ASP A 164 6.36 -5.59 12.02
CA ASP A 164 5.37 -5.49 13.09
C ASP A 164 4.45 -6.72 13.18
N ILE A 165 4.36 -7.51 12.10
CA ILE A 165 3.66 -8.81 12.12
C ILE A 165 4.49 -9.79 12.95
N PRO A 166 3.93 -10.40 14.02
CA PRO A 166 4.66 -11.38 14.84
C PRO A 166 5.07 -12.62 14.04
N GLY A 167 6.11 -13.34 14.49
CA GLY A 167 6.72 -14.41 13.69
C GLY A 167 5.91 -15.69 13.64
N GLU A 168 5.13 -15.91 14.69
CA GLU A 168 4.16 -16.96 14.87
C GLU A 168 2.83 -16.69 14.16
N ALA A 169 2.62 -15.47 13.64
CA ALA A 169 1.37 -15.13 12.96
C ALA A 169 1.20 -15.92 11.66
N LYS A 170 -0.02 -16.42 11.43
CA LYS A 170 -0.40 -17.12 10.21
C LYS A 170 -0.94 -16.13 9.18
N ILE A 171 -0.21 -15.95 8.08
CA ILE A 171 -0.67 -15.11 6.97
C ILE A 171 -1.87 -15.77 6.28
N LEU A 172 -3.01 -15.10 6.28
CA LEU A 172 -4.26 -15.57 5.69
C LEU A 172 -4.49 -15.02 4.28
N ARG A 173 -4.17 -13.74 4.07
CA ARG A 173 -4.33 -13.07 2.78
C ARG A 173 -3.34 -11.92 2.64
N THR A 174 -2.76 -11.77 1.46
CA THR A 174 -2.00 -10.57 1.08
C THR A 174 -2.47 -10.04 -0.26
N ARG A 175 -2.76 -8.74 -0.31
CA ARG A 175 -3.15 -8.04 -1.54
C ARG A 175 -2.23 -6.87 -1.81
N LEU A 176 -1.66 -6.84 -3.01
CA LEU A 176 -1.00 -5.66 -3.55
C LEU A 176 -2.03 -4.82 -4.30
N TYR A 177 -2.34 -3.64 -3.77
CA TYR A 177 -3.18 -2.64 -4.39
C TYR A 177 -2.35 -1.69 -5.22
N LEU A 178 -2.78 -1.46 -6.44
CA LEU A 178 -2.10 -0.63 -7.41
C LEU A 178 -3.10 0.29 -8.11
N HIS A 179 -2.67 1.51 -8.44
CA HIS A 179 -3.52 2.50 -9.11
C HIS A 179 -3.04 2.75 -10.54
N PHE A 180 -3.76 2.25 -11.54
CA PHE A 180 -3.43 2.53 -12.94
C PHE A 180 -3.56 4.00 -13.27
N HIS A 181 -2.53 4.56 -13.92
CA HIS A 181 -2.58 5.93 -14.39
C HIS A 181 -3.80 6.14 -15.32
N THR A 182 -4.61 7.16 -15.05
CA THR A 182 -5.89 7.37 -15.76
C THR A 182 -5.73 7.87 -17.21
N HIS A 183 -4.63 8.57 -17.52
CA HIS A 183 -4.30 9.01 -18.89
C HIS A 183 -3.36 8.06 -19.67
N GLU A 184 -2.44 7.39 -18.99
CA GLU A 184 -1.35 6.59 -19.57
C GLU A 184 -1.42 5.10 -19.19
N GLY A 185 -2.47 4.71 -18.47
CA GLY A 185 -2.68 3.32 -18.09
C GLY A 185 -3.00 2.42 -19.27
N MET A 186 -3.24 1.15 -18.95
CA MET A 186 -3.57 0.13 -19.93
C MET A 186 -4.76 0.53 -20.82
N SER A 187 -4.57 0.41 -22.14
CA SER A 187 -5.65 0.58 -23.12
C SER A 187 -6.69 -0.54 -22.95
N TYR A 188 -7.96 -0.26 -23.26
CA TYR A 188 -9.02 -1.28 -23.22
C TYR A 188 -8.74 -2.47 -24.14
N ASP A 189 -8.06 -2.21 -25.26
CA ASP A 189 -7.76 -3.22 -26.28
C ASP A 189 -6.43 -3.94 -26.04
N ASP A 190 -5.67 -3.55 -25.01
CA ASP A 190 -4.43 -4.23 -24.68
C ASP A 190 -4.70 -5.49 -23.87
N THR A 191 -4.85 -6.60 -24.58
CA THR A 191 -5.04 -7.93 -24.00
C THR A 191 -3.73 -8.72 -23.89
N SER A 192 -2.62 -8.14 -24.35
CA SER A 192 -1.35 -8.84 -24.58
C SER A 192 -0.26 -8.50 -23.58
N SER A 193 -0.35 -7.35 -22.90
CA SER A 193 0.65 -6.97 -21.90
C SER A 193 0.74 -7.98 -20.76
N GLU A 194 1.97 -8.25 -20.33
CA GLU A 194 2.28 -9.03 -19.15
C GLU A 194 3.08 -8.17 -18.18
N LEU A 195 2.69 -8.19 -16.91
CA LEU A 195 3.46 -7.68 -15.80
C LEU A 195 3.96 -8.88 -14.99
N THR A 196 5.27 -9.09 -14.99
CA THR A 196 5.90 -10.14 -14.20
C THR A 196 6.37 -9.57 -12.87
N VAL A 197 6.00 -10.22 -11.77
CA VAL A 197 6.39 -9.88 -10.41
C VAL A 197 7.53 -10.78 -9.98
N TYR A 198 8.63 -10.18 -9.54
CA TYR A 198 9.81 -10.88 -9.04
C TYR A 198 10.11 -10.48 -7.60
N HIS A 199 10.77 -11.35 -6.85
CA HIS A 199 11.36 -10.97 -5.57
C HIS A 199 12.59 -10.07 -5.84
N ASN A 200 12.77 -9.06 -5.00
CA ASN A 200 13.97 -8.22 -5.00
C ASN A 200 14.82 -8.53 -3.76
N PRO A 201 15.99 -9.16 -3.93
CA PRO A 201 16.84 -9.55 -2.80
C PRO A 201 17.58 -8.35 -2.18
N ARG A 202 17.50 -7.15 -2.76
CA ARG A 202 18.19 -5.94 -2.27
C ARG A 202 17.22 -4.96 -1.65
N ILE A 203 17.44 -4.64 -0.38
CA ILE A 203 16.79 -3.51 0.27
C ILE A 203 17.29 -2.22 -0.39
N TRP A 204 16.36 -1.35 -0.75
CA TRP A 204 16.64 -0.10 -1.45
C TRP A 204 16.05 1.09 -0.70
N LYS A 205 16.58 2.28 -0.94
CA LYS A 205 16.11 3.51 -0.26
C LYS A 205 15.42 4.44 -1.24
N LEU A 206 14.23 4.91 -0.86
CA LEU A 206 13.50 5.90 -1.63
C LEU A 206 14.36 7.16 -1.80
N GLY A 207 14.35 7.74 -3.01
CA GLY A 207 15.16 8.90 -3.38
C GLY A 207 16.63 8.61 -3.70
N GLN A 208 17.10 7.38 -3.48
CA GLN A 208 18.47 6.95 -3.81
C GLN A 208 18.48 5.85 -4.87
N ALA A 209 17.48 4.97 -4.83
CA ALA A 209 17.23 4.01 -5.87
C ALA A 209 16.97 4.70 -7.22
N ASN A 210 17.63 4.23 -8.26
CA ASN A 210 17.48 4.64 -9.65
C ASN A 210 17.76 3.44 -10.57
N TRP A 211 17.89 3.66 -11.88
CA TRP A 211 18.13 2.57 -12.82
C TRP A 211 19.43 1.78 -12.55
N THR A 212 20.48 2.42 -12.04
CA THR A 212 21.80 1.79 -11.88
C THR A 212 22.17 1.52 -10.42
N HIS A 213 21.53 2.18 -9.46
CA HIS A 213 21.85 2.09 -8.03
C HIS A 213 20.61 1.85 -7.16
N PHE A 214 20.78 1.20 -6.01
CA PHE A 214 19.71 0.93 -5.04
C PHE A 214 19.84 1.71 -3.72
N ASP A 215 21.06 2.14 -3.42
CA ASP A 215 21.47 2.93 -2.25
C ASP A 215 22.71 3.74 -2.68
N GLN A 216 23.08 4.77 -1.93
CA GLN A 216 24.22 5.63 -2.25
C GLN A 216 25.50 4.81 -2.54
N GLY A 217 25.95 4.85 -3.80
CA GLY A 217 27.15 4.17 -4.28
C GLY A 217 27.00 2.66 -4.52
N GLN A 218 25.87 2.05 -4.13
CA GLN A 218 25.63 0.62 -4.32
C GLN A 218 24.83 0.36 -5.59
N ARG A 219 25.40 -0.46 -6.48
CA ARG A 219 24.81 -0.79 -7.78
C ARG A 219 23.94 -2.03 -7.71
N TRP A 220 22.89 -2.05 -8.51
CA TRP A 220 22.21 -3.29 -8.81
C TRP A 220 23.16 -4.26 -9.53
N SER A 221 22.97 -5.56 -9.33
CA SER A 221 23.57 -6.60 -10.16
C SER A 221 22.94 -6.59 -11.56
N SER A 222 21.62 -6.33 -11.63
CA SER A 222 20.87 -6.06 -12.85
C SER A 222 20.27 -4.66 -12.83
N PRO A 223 20.52 -3.80 -13.83
CA PRO A 223 19.91 -2.48 -13.87
C PRO A 223 18.38 -2.54 -13.75
N GLY A 224 17.82 -1.59 -13.02
CA GLY A 224 16.39 -1.51 -12.78
C GLY A 224 15.89 -2.40 -11.63
N GLY A 225 16.76 -2.80 -10.71
CA GLY A 225 16.41 -3.70 -9.62
C GLY A 225 16.95 -5.11 -9.83
N ASP A 226 17.44 -5.73 -8.75
CA ASP A 226 17.79 -7.14 -8.79
C ASP A 226 16.50 -7.98 -8.83
N ILE A 227 16.52 -9.01 -9.67
CA ILE A 227 15.42 -9.92 -9.89
C ILE A 227 15.89 -11.30 -9.42
N ASP A 228 15.18 -11.87 -8.47
CA ASP A 228 15.35 -13.25 -8.04
C ASP A 228 13.96 -13.88 -7.88
N GLY A 229 13.76 -15.11 -8.34
CA GLY A 229 12.48 -15.82 -8.27
C GLY A 229 11.26 -15.11 -8.92
N GLU A 230 10.64 -15.74 -9.92
CA GLU A 230 9.33 -15.27 -10.39
C GLU A 230 8.27 -15.57 -9.32
N ILE A 231 7.58 -14.54 -8.84
CA ILE A 231 6.48 -14.66 -7.86
C ILE A 231 5.16 -14.92 -8.59
N ARG A 232 4.86 -14.10 -9.61
CA ARG A 232 3.57 -14.12 -10.32
C ARG A 232 3.65 -13.43 -11.68
N LYS A 233 2.87 -13.92 -12.63
CA LYS A 233 2.50 -13.20 -13.85
C LYS A 233 1.10 -12.63 -13.76
N ILE A 234 0.98 -11.34 -14.09
CA ILE A 234 -0.29 -10.61 -14.19
C ILE A 234 -0.51 -10.34 -15.67
N LEU A 235 -1.50 -11.04 -16.24
CA LEU A 235 -1.83 -10.96 -17.66
C LEU A 235 -2.91 -9.90 -17.87
N ALA A 236 -2.70 -9.00 -18.83
CA ALA A 236 -3.61 -7.89 -19.12
C ALA A 236 -5.05 -8.35 -19.33
N LYS A 237 -5.27 -9.39 -20.13
CA LYS A 237 -6.62 -9.92 -20.33
C LYS A 237 -7.21 -10.51 -19.03
N ARG A 238 -6.58 -11.56 -18.50
CA ARG A 238 -7.14 -12.39 -17.40
C ARG A 238 -7.21 -11.66 -16.06
N ASP A 239 -6.11 -11.01 -15.67
CA ASP A 239 -5.95 -10.47 -14.31
C ASP A 239 -6.33 -8.99 -14.21
N ILE A 240 -6.49 -8.30 -15.35
CA ILE A 240 -6.79 -6.86 -15.38
C ILE A 240 -8.15 -6.60 -16.03
N ILE A 241 -8.29 -6.85 -17.34
CA ILE A 241 -9.51 -6.54 -18.10
C ILE A 241 -10.70 -7.39 -17.65
N ASP A 242 -10.54 -8.71 -17.56
CA ASP A 242 -11.62 -9.63 -17.18
C ASP A 242 -12.04 -9.43 -15.70
N GLN A 243 -11.18 -8.79 -14.88
CA GLN A 243 -11.50 -8.34 -13.52
C GLN A 243 -12.17 -6.95 -13.47
N GLY A 244 -12.31 -6.29 -14.63
CA GLY A 244 -12.92 -4.98 -14.77
C GLY A 244 -12.01 -3.82 -14.36
N PHE A 245 -10.69 -4.02 -14.28
CA PHE A 245 -9.75 -2.94 -14.03
C PHE A 245 -9.31 -2.29 -15.34
N HIS A 246 -9.31 -0.96 -15.38
CA HIS A 246 -8.90 -0.16 -16.54
C HIS A 246 -8.74 1.30 -16.11
N LYS A 247 -8.38 2.21 -17.02
CA LYS A 247 -8.16 3.63 -16.70
C LYS A 247 -9.35 4.38 -16.04
N HIS A 248 -10.59 3.88 -16.17
CA HIS A 248 -11.77 4.45 -15.47
C HIS A 248 -12.18 3.65 -14.23
N ARG A 249 -11.56 2.49 -13.99
CA ARG A 249 -11.63 1.70 -12.76
C ARG A 249 -10.19 1.35 -12.34
N PRO A 250 -9.38 2.37 -11.97
CA PRO A 250 -7.92 2.25 -11.92
C PRO A 250 -7.40 1.48 -10.70
N HIS A 251 -8.25 1.21 -9.71
CA HIS A 251 -7.87 0.57 -8.46
C HIS A 251 -7.85 -0.96 -8.61
N ALA A 252 -6.71 -1.48 -9.07
CA ALA A 252 -6.46 -2.91 -9.20
C ALA A 252 -5.90 -3.49 -7.90
N HIS A 253 -6.09 -4.80 -7.72
CA HIS A 253 -5.43 -5.54 -6.65
C HIS A 253 -5.04 -6.94 -7.11
N PHE A 254 -3.94 -7.43 -6.56
CA PHE A 254 -3.37 -8.73 -6.92
C PHE A 254 -3.06 -9.55 -5.67
N ASP A 255 -3.42 -10.83 -5.71
CA ASP A 255 -3.16 -11.76 -4.61
C ASP A 255 -1.68 -12.19 -4.63
N LEU A 256 -1.00 -11.93 -3.52
CA LEU A 256 0.39 -12.32 -3.23
C LEU A 256 0.50 -13.09 -1.90
N THR A 257 -0.59 -13.74 -1.47
CA THR A 257 -0.67 -14.45 -0.18
C THR A 257 0.42 -15.50 -0.06
N LYS A 258 0.61 -16.32 -1.10
CA LYS A 258 1.65 -17.37 -1.08
C LYS A 258 3.05 -16.78 -0.87
N TYR A 259 3.38 -15.70 -1.55
CA TYR A 259 4.70 -15.06 -1.43
C TYR A 259 4.99 -14.60 0.00
N VAL A 260 4.02 -13.94 0.66
CA VAL A 260 4.22 -13.48 2.04
C VAL A 260 4.18 -14.64 3.04
N GLN A 261 3.42 -15.70 2.77
CA GLN A 261 3.50 -16.94 3.54
C GLN A 261 4.90 -17.58 3.47
N ASP A 262 5.51 -17.60 2.28
CA ASP A 262 6.86 -18.13 2.09
C ASP A 262 7.88 -17.28 2.88
N LEU A 263 7.83 -15.95 2.76
CA LEU A 263 8.68 -15.02 3.53
C LEU A 263 8.52 -15.21 5.06
N GLN A 264 7.28 -15.36 5.54
CA GLN A 264 7.00 -15.59 6.97
C GLN A 264 7.55 -16.93 7.46
N SER A 265 7.51 -17.95 6.61
CA SER A 265 8.03 -19.28 6.92
C SER A 265 9.56 -19.28 6.98
N GLU A 266 10.22 -18.62 6.02
CA GLU A 266 11.69 -18.45 5.99
C GLU A 266 12.20 -17.70 7.21
N ARG A 267 11.48 -16.66 7.62
CA ARG A 267 11.72 -15.89 8.84
C ARG A 267 11.62 -16.74 10.12
N SER A 268 10.84 -17.82 10.09
CA SER A 268 10.64 -18.71 11.25
C SER A 268 11.70 -19.79 11.44
N LEU A 269 12.66 -19.89 10.52
CA LEU A 269 13.75 -20.85 10.62
C LEU A 269 14.81 -20.35 11.62
N PRO A 270 15.35 -21.23 12.49
CA PRO A 270 16.48 -20.88 13.35
C PRO A 270 17.66 -20.40 12.48
N ARG A 271 18.21 -19.23 12.81
CA ARG A 271 19.45 -18.73 12.20
C ARG A 271 20.68 -19.24 12.91
#